data_AF-A0A7X8Q8T9-F1
#
_entry.id   AF-A0A7X8Q8T9-F1
#
_cell.length_a   1.000
_cell.length_b   1.000
_cell.length_c   1.000
_cell.angle_alpha   90.00
_cell.angle_beta   90.00
_cell.angle_gamma   90.00
#
_symmetry.space_group_name_H-M   'P 1'
#
loop_
_entity.id
_entity.type
_entity.pdbx_description
1 polymer ?
#
loop_
_entity_poly.entity_id
_entity_poly.type
_entity_poly.pdbx_seq_one_letter_code
_entity_poly.pdbx_strand_id
1 'polypeptide(L)'
;MKKISFILVLLFGFGLMAYSQSITFNIIGIKKPIGNIQLGFFTNEKDYKIEKPTISKYISKKGLKNGKITVKFDDIPAGTYGVCLLDDENSNGKMDYLFFIPQEGFGFSNYYHKGMSKPKFDSFKFDLNRGAHKVVEIKIRYM
;
A
#
# COMPACT_ATOMS: atom_id res chain seq x y z
N MET A 1 45.62 -4.80 -49.81
CA MET A 1 44.29 -5.44 -49.72
C MET A 1 43.88 -5.54 -48.26
N LYS A 2 43.04 -4.63 -47.75
CA LYS A 2 42.47 -4.71 -46.39
C LYS A 2 40.96 -4.88 -46.54
N LYS A 3 40.44 -6.07 -46.25
CA LYS A 3 39.00 -6.34 -46.25
C LYS A 3 38.46 -5.87 -44.89
N ILE A 4 37.74 -4.76 -44.87
CA ILE A 4 37.02 -4.28 -43.69
C ILE A 4 35.68 -5.02 -43.67
N SER A 5 35.50 -5.92 -42.71
CA SER A 5 34.24 -6.65 -42.53
C SER A 5 33.28 -5.78 -41.71
N PHE A 6 32.15 -5.39 -42.29
CA PHE A 6 31.07 -4.68 -41.59
C PHE A 6 30.22 -5.71 -40.84
N ILE A 7 30.26 -5.73 -39.51
CA ILE A 7 29.31 -6.50 -38.70
C ILE A 7 28.05 -5.65 -38.55
N LEU A 8 26.99 -6.07 -39.23
CA LEU A 8 25.64 -5.52 -39.05
C LEU A 8 25.05 -6.11 -37.77
N VAL A 9 25.08 -5.35 -36.68
CA VAL A 9 24.39 -5.74 -35.44
C VAL A 9 22.89 -5.53 -35.65
N LEU A 10 22.14 -6.63 -35.82
CA LEU A 10 20.69 -6.62 -35.83
C LEU A 10 20.19 -6.31 -34.41
N LEU A 11 19.81 -5.06 -34.16
CA LEU A 11 19.05 -4.67 -32.98
C LEU A 11 17.63 -5.24 -33.08
N PHE A 12 17.43 -6.45 -32.56
CA PHE A 12 16.10 -6.99 -32.34
C PHE A 12 15.42 -6.14 -31.25
N GLY A 13 14.58 -5.20 -31.67
CA GLY A 13 13.74 -4.41 -30.79
C GLY A 13 12.71 -5.31 -30.11
N PHE A 14 13.07 -5.86 -28.94
CA PHE A 14 12.07 -6.41 -28.02
C PHE A 14 11.23 -5.23 -27.53
N GLY A 15 10.03 -5.08 -28.07
CA GLY A 15 9.04 -4.15 -27.54
C GLY A 15 8.72 -4.56 -26.11
N LEU A 16 9.25 -3.83 -25.12
CA LEU A 16 8.82 -3.96 -23.74
C LEU A 16 7.36 -3.51 -23.70
N MET A 17 6.43 -4.47 -23.60
CA MET A 17 5.06 -4.15 -23.22
C MET A 17 5.10 -3.62 -21.79
N ALA A 18 5.00 -2.29 -21.66
CA ALA A 18 4.85 -1.62 -20.38
C ALA A 18 3.43 -1.88 -19.88
N TYR A 19 3.28 -2.84 -18.97
CA TYR A 19 2.04 -3.02 -18.24
C TYR A 19 1.95 -1.97 -17.15
N SER A 20 0.95 -1.10 -17.20
CA SER A 20 0.61 -0.19 -16.10
C SER A 20 -0.47 -0.87 -15.25
N GLN A 21 -0.05 -1.52 -14.16
CA GLN A 21 -0.98 -1.89 -13.10
C GLN A 21 -1.28 -0.67 -12.22
N SER A 22 -2.46 -0.68 -11.61
CA SER A 22 -2.83 0.36 -10.66
C SER A 22 -3.65 -0.20 -9.52
N ILE A 23 -3.59 0.48 -8.38
CA ILE A 23 -4.32 0.11 -7.18
C ILE A 23 -5.07 1.33 -6.66
N THR A 24 -6.34 1.14 -6.38
CA THR A 24 -7.21 2.15 -5.77
C THR A 24 -7.61 1.69 -4.37
N PHE A 25 -7.32 2.53 -3.37
CA PHE A 25 -7.75 2.32 -1.99
C PHE A 25 -9.00 3.14 -1.72
N ASN A 26 -10.04 2.46 -1.24
CA ASN A 26 -11.21 3.08 -0.65
C ASN A 26 -11.07 3.01 0.87
N ILE A 27 -10.72 4.14 1.48
CA ILE A 27 -10.49 4.27 2.91
C ILE A 27 -11.75 4.84 3.54
N ILE A 28 -12.30 4.15 4.52
CA ILE A 28 -13.58 4.48 5.14
C ILE A 28 -13.48 4.52 6.67
N GLY A 29 -14.26 5.41 7.27
CA GLY A 29 -14.37 5.53 8.74
C GLY A 29 -13.41 6.54 9.36
N ILE A 30 -12.77 7.40 8.57
CA ILE A 30 -11.86 8.45 9.07
C ILE A 30 -12.64 9.42 9.96
N LYS A 31 -12.21 9.60 11.21
CA LYS A 31 -12.92 10.43 12.19
C LYS A 31 -12.58 11.91 12.09
N LYS A 32 -11.30 12.25 11.93
CA LYS A 32 -10.81 13.64 11.98
C LYS A 32 -10.01 14.02 10.72
N PRO A 33 -10.14 15.26 10.23
CA PRO A 33 -9.41 15.77 9.07
C PRO A 33 -7.97 16.23 9.38
N ILE A 34 -7.40 15.85 10.53
CA ILE A 34 -6.07 16.27 10.97
C ILE A 34 -5.01 15.21 10.68
N GLY A 35 -3.75 15.62 10.54
CA GLY A 35 -2.65 14.71 10.27
C GLY A 35 -2.76 14.05 8.89
N ASN A 36 -2.17 12.87 8.75
CA ASN A 36 -2.07 12.16 7.48
C ASN A 36 -2.42 10.68 7.64
N ILE A 37 -2.79 10.04 6.54
CA ILE A 37 -2.91 8.59 6.50
C ILE A 37 -1.61 8.01 5.98
N GLN A 38 -1.04 7.05 6.69
CA GLN A 38 0.10 6.27 6.25
C GLN A 38 -0.36 4.87 5.83
N LEU A 39 0.05 4.43 4.65
CA LEU A 39 -0.10 3.07 4.17
C LEU A 39 1.26 2.39 4.14
N GLY A 40 1.41 1.30 4.91
CA GLY A 40 2.57 0.42 4.88
C GLY A 40 2.24 -0.85 4.11
N PHE A 41 2.97 -1.11 3.02
CA PHE A 41 2.84 -2.31 2.20
C PHE A 41 3.85 -3.35 2.66
N PHE A 42 3.38 -4.56 2.96
CA PHE A 42 4.19 -5.68 3.37
C PHE A 42 4.06 -6.81 2.36
N THR A 43 5.16 -7.54 2.12
CA THR A 43 5.18 -8.70 1.22
C THR A 43 5.25 -10.04 1.96
N ASN A 44 5.48 -10.03 3.28
CA ASN A 44 5.61 -11.22 4.09
C ASN A 44 5.31 -10.96 5.58
N GLU A 45 5.03 -12.03 6.32
CA GLU A 45 4.72 -12.01 7.77
C GLU A 45 5.91 -11.53 8.63
N LYS A 46 7.16 -11.83 8.23
CA LYS A 46 8.35 -11.50 9.02
C LYS A 46 8.51 -9.98 9.14
N ASP A 47 8.45 -9.28 8.01
CA ASP A 47 8.60 -7.83 7.95
C ASP A 47 7.38 -7.12 8.56
N TYR A 48 6.18 -7.71 8.41
CA TYR A 48 4.98 -7.25 9.08
C TYR A 48 5.10 -7.26 10.61
N LYS A 49 5.62 -8.35 11.20
CA LYS A 49 5.78 -8.48 12.66
C LYS A 49 6.71 -7.44 13.26
N ILE A 50 7.73 -7.01 12.52
CA ILE A 50 8.69 -5.98 12.95
C ILE A 50 8.35 -4.58 12.41
N GLU A 51 7.16 -4.40 11.81
CA GLU A 51 6.67 -3.12 11.27
C GLU A 51 7.61 -2.46 10.26
N LYS A 52 8.27 -3.26 9.42
CA LYS A 52 9.17 -2.78 8.36
C LYS A 52 8.49 -2.88 6.98
N PRO A 53 7.73 -1.88 6.53
CA PRO A 53 7.08 -1.94 5.23
C PRO A 53 8.10 -1.91 4.09
N THR A 54 7.79 -2.63 3.00
CA THR A 54 8.54 -2.58 1.75
C THR A 54 8.32 -1.26 1.01
N ILE A 55 7.08 -0.74 1.08
CA ILE A 55 6.68 0.53 0.48
C ILE A 55 5.85 1.29 1.51
N SER A 56 6.14 2.57 1.69
CA SER A 56 5.32 3.49 2.48
C SER A 56 4.71 4.56 1.58
N LYS A 57 3.42 4.83 1.75
CA LYS A 57 2.72 5.95 1.08
C LYS A 57 2.04 6.82 2.13
N TYR A 58 2.09 8.13 1.91
CA TYR A 58 1.43 9.12 2.76
C TYR A 58 0.33 9.81 1.97
N ILE A 59 -0.83 9.95 2.59
CA ILE A 59 -2.03 10.52 1.97
C ILE A 59 -2.50 11.68 2.84
N SER A 60 -2.52 12.87 2.24
CA SER A 60 -3.12 14.05 2.86
C SER A 60 -4.64 13.88 2.96
N LYS A 61 -5.23 14.33 4.07
CA LYS A 61 -6.67 14.30 4.29
C LYS A 61 -7.47 15.42 3.62
N LYS A 62 -6.85 16.26 2.77
CA LYS A 62 -7.53 17.36 2.06
C LYS A 62 -8.75 16.92 1.24
N GLY A 63 -8.77 15.67 0.76
CA GLY A 63 -9.88 15.09 0.00
C GLY A 63 -10.96 14.40 0.84
N LEU A 64 -10.91 14.51 2.17
CA LEU A 64 -11.84 13.81 3.06
C LEU A 64 -13.28 14.28 2.85
N LYS A 65 -14.17 13.34 2.53
CA LYS A 65 -15.62 13.58 2.40
C LYS A 65 -16.39 12.51 3.16
N ASN A 66 -17.22 12.91 4.11
CA ASN A 66 -18.08 12.02 4.91
C ASN A 66 -17.32 10.81 5.50
N GLY A 67 -16.13 11.06 6.05
CA GLY A 67 -15.30 10.00 6.64
C GLY A 67 -14.64 9.06 5.62
N LYS A 68 -14.56 9.45 4.35
CA LYS A 68 -14.01 8.62 3.25
C LYS A 68 -12.98 9.36 2.42
N ILE A 69 -11.96 8.62 1.97
CA ILE A 69 -10.96 9.04 0.99
C ILE A 69 -10.77 7.91 -0.02
N THR A 70 -10.71 8.26 -1.30
CA THR A 70 -10.28 7.36 -2.37
C THR A 70 -8.96 7.86 -2.93
N VAL A 71 -7.97 6.98 -3.02
CA VAL A 71 -6.65 7.29 -3.58
C VAL A 71 -6.23 6.22 -4.57
N LYS A 72 -5.57 6.62 -5.66
CA LYS A 72 -5.04 5.73 -6.69
C LYS A 72 -3.51 5.83 -6.74
N PHE A 73 -2.85 4.69 -6.87
CA PHE A 73 -1.43 4.57 -7.14
C PHE A 73 -1.21 3.76 -8.41
N ASP A 74 -0.40 4.29 -9.33
CA ASP A 74 -0.02 3.65 -10.60
C ASP A 74 1.44 3.14 -10.58
N ASP A 75 2.15 3.36 -9.48
CA ASP A 75 3.59 3.12 -9.32
C ASP A 75 3.91 1.95 -8.37
N ILE A 76 2.93 1.11 -8.06
CA ILE A 76 3.13 -0.09 -7.24
C ILE A 76 3.44 -1.29 -8.16
N PRO A 77 4.62 -1.93 -8.03
CA PRO A 77 4.95 -3.13 -8.79
C PRO A 77 3.92 -4.25 -8.60
N ALA A 78 3.77 -5.11 -9.61
CA ALA A 78 2.96 -6.31 -9.46
C ALA A 78 3.56 -7.24 -8.39
N GLY A 79 2.72 -7.83 -7.56
CA GLY A 79 3.14 -8.68 -6.44
C GLY A 79 2.00 -8.94 -5.45
N THR A 80 2.32 -9.71 -4.42
CA THR A 80 1.42 -9.99 -3.29
C THR A 80 1.73 -9.01 -2.16
N TYR A 81 0.69 -8.31 -1.68
CA TYR A 81 0.81 -7.30 -0.64
C TYR A 81 -0.26 -7.46 0.42
N GLY A 82 0.12 -7.21 1.67
CA GLY A 82 -0.81 -6.83 2.74
C GLY A 82 -0.53 -5.37 3.10
N VAL A 83 -1.57 -4.57 3.24
CA VAL A 83 -1.44 -3.14 3.55
C VAL A 83 -2.02 -2.86 4.93
N CYS A 84 -1.20 -2.24 5.78
CA CYS A 84 -1.62 -1.67 7.04
C CYS A 84 -1.82 -0.17 6.87
N LEU A 85 -2.86 0.35 7.51
CA LEU A 85 -3.15 1.77 7.58
C LEU A 85 -2.92 2.27 9.00
N LEU A 86 -2.23 3.40 9.12
CA LEU A 86 -2.19 4.23 10.31
C LEU A 86 -2.85 5.58 9.99
N ASP A 87 -3.79 5.99 10.83
CA ASP A 87 -4.38 7.32 10.81
C ASP A 87 -3.59 8.23 11.77
N ASP A 88 -2.44 8.72 11.31
CA ASP A 88 -1.44 9.46 12.07
C ASP A 88 -1.91 10.92 12.28
N GLU A 89 -2.65 11.13 13.36
CA GLU A 89 -3.25 12.42 13.72
C GLU A 89 -2.19 13.41 14.21
N ASN A 90 -1.12 12.93 14.86
CA ASN A 90 -0.08 13.79 15.44
C ASN A 90 1.21 13.88 14.62
N SER A 91 1.27 13.19 13.48
CA SER A 91 2.37 13.21 12.51
C SER A 91 3.71 12.66 13.04
N ASN A 92 3.68 11.70 13.96
CA ASN A 92 4.89 11.08 14.50
C ASN A 92 5.33 9.80 13.76
N GLY A 93 4.53 9.33 12.80
CA GLY A 93 4.82 8.19 11.93
C GLY A 93 4.72 6.80 12.59
N LYS A 94 4.16 6.70 13.80
CA LYS A 94 4.00 5.44 14.53
C LYS A 94 2.68 5.40 15.29
N MET A 95 2.17 4.21 15.55
CA MET A 95 1.00 4.07 16.41
C MET A 95 1.36 4.44 17.86
N ASP A 96 0.63 5.37 18.44
CA ASP A 96 0.70 5.64 19.88
C ASP A 96 -0.19 4.70 20.68
N TYR A 97 0.25 4.36 21.89
CA TYR A 97 -0.43 3.43 22.77
C TYR A 97 -0.56 4.01 24.18
N LEU A 98 -1.77 3.89 24.75
CA LEU A 98 -1.96 4.00 26.18
C LEU A 98 -2.03 2.58 26.75
N PHE A 99 -0.98 2.18 27.47
CA PHE A 99 -0.71 0.77 27.80
C PHE A 99 -0.65 -0.10 26.53
N PHE A 100 -1.71 -0.88 26.26
CA PHE A 100 -1.81 -1.75 25.08
C PHE A 100 -2.90 -1.30 24.10
N ILE A 101 -3.51 -0.13 24.34
CA ILE A 101 -4.66 0.37 23.58
C ILE A 101 -4.18 1.40 22.55
N PRO A 102 -4.34 1.12 21.23
CA PRO A 102 -4.09 2.09 20.16
C PRO A 102 -4.82 3.42 20.41
N GLN A 103 -4.09 4.53 20.31
CA GLN A 103 -4.65 5.88 20.45
C GLN A 103 -5.05 6.51 19.11
N GLU A 104 -4.59 5.92 18.01
CA GLU A 104 -4.88 6.37 16.65
C GLU A 104 -5.65 5.31 15.85
N GLY A 105 -6.18 5.74 14.71
CA GLY A 105 -6.92 4.84 13.83
C GLY A 105 -5.99 3.86 13.13
N PHE A 106 -6.45 2.62 12.96
CA PHE A 106 -5.72 1.62 12.19
C PHE A 106 -6.65 0.81 11.28
N GLY A 107 -6.10 0.21 10.23
CA GLY A 107 -6.86 -0.62 9.31
C GLY A 107 -5.98 -1.58 8.50
N PHE A 108 -6.62 -2.52 7.82
CA PHE A 108 -5.94 -3.52 6.99
C PHE A 108 -6.66 -3.68 5.65
N SER A 109 -5.91 -3.99 4.60
CA SER A 109 -6.46 -4.23 3.26
C SER A 109 -7.45 -5.39 3.24
N ASN A 110 -8.66 -5.12 2.73
CA ASN A 110 -9.75 -6.09 2.58
C ASN A 110 -10.10 -6.85 3.87
N TYR A 111 -9.78 -6.27 5.03
CA TYR A 111 -9.93 -6.95 6.30
C TYR A 111 -10.32 -5.96 7.40
N TYR A 112 -11.53 -6.11 7.94
CA TYR A 112 -11.96 -5.33 9.08
C TYR A 112 -11.59 -6.02 10.40
N HIS A 113 -10.58 -5.49 11.07
CA HIS A 113 -10.02 -6.11 12.27
C HIS A 113 -10.92 -5.93 13.50
N LYS A 114 -11.44 -7.06 14.02
CA LYS A 114 -12.24 -7.12 15.26
C LYS A 114 -11.54 -7.78 16.45
N GLY A 115 -10.32 -8.29 16.24
CA GLY A 115 -9.55 -8.97 17.28
C GLY A 115 -8.96 -8.03 18.33
N MET A 116 -8.31 -8.63 19.33
CA MET A 116 -7.54 -7.94 20.37
C MET A 116 -6.04 -7.91 20.04
N SER A 117 -5.56 -8.85 19.23
CA SER A 117 -4.18 -8.92 18.75
C SER A 117 -4.12 -8.68 17.25
N LYS A 118 -2.97 -8.23 16.75
CA LYS A 118 -2.73 -8.01 15.31
C LYS A 118 -3.13 -9.24 14.47
N PRO A 119 -3.82 -9.05 13.33
CA PRO A 119 -4.16 -10.15 12.42
C PRO A 119 -2.88 -10.74 11.80
N LYS A 120 -2.94 -11.97 11.29
CA LYS A 120 -1.85 -12.52 10.49
C LYS A 120 -1.84 -11.87 9.10
N PHE A 121 -0.66 -11.74 8.50
CA PHE A 121 -0.48 -11.23 7.13
C PHE A 121 -1.41 -11.91 6.12
N ASP A 122 -1.55 -13.24 6.23
CA ASP A 122 -2.41 -14.04 5.37
C ASP A 122 -3.90 -13.65 5.41
N SER A 123 -4.35 -12.99 6.48
CA SER A 123 -5.74 -12.54 6.61
C SER A 123 -6.07 -11.28 5.81
N PHE A 124 -5.06 -10.52 5.38
CA PHE A 124 -5.26 -9.23 4.70
C PHE A 124 -4.38 -9.06 3.44
N LYS A 125 -3.65 -10.10 3.03
CA LYS A 125 -2.88 -10.08 1.78
C LYS A 125 -3.79 -10.17 0.55
N PHE A 126 -3.33 -9.58 -0.55
CA PHE A 126 -3.98 -9.64 -1.86
C PHE A 126 -2.92 -9.59 -2.97
N ASP A 127 -3.30 -10.09 -4.15
CA ASP A 127 -2.45 -10.00 -5.35
C ASP A 127 -2.79 -8.78 -6.20
N LEU A 128 -1.74 -8.08 -6.64
CA LEU A 128 -1.76 -7.06 -7.66
C LEU A 128 -1.08 -7.62 -8.92
N ASN A 129 -1.89 -8.02 -9.91
CA ASN A 129 -1.39 -8.63 -11.13
C ASN A 129 -0.90 -7.55 -12.12
N ARG A 130 0.04 -7.93 -13.01
CA ARG A 130 0.55 -7.05 -14.07
C ARG A 130 -0.60 -6.56 -14.96
N GLY A 131 -0.64 -5.26 -15.23
CA GLY A 131 -1.66 -4.63 -16.07
C GLY A 131 -3.07 -4.61 -15.48
N ALA A 132 -3.25 -5.07 -14.23
CA ALA A 132 -4.56 -5.08 -13.58
C ALA A 132 -4.84 -3.73 -12.90
N HIS A 133 -6.12 -3.39 -12.82
CA HIS A 133 -6.63 -2.41 -11.87
C HIS A 133 -7.19 -3.14 -10.66
N LYS A 134 -6.60 -2.90 -9.48
CA LYS A 134 -7.03 -3.50 -8.21
C LYS A 134 -7.77 -2.46 -7.39
N VAL A 135 -8.92 -2.83 -6.83
CA VAL A 135 -9.60 -2.04 -5.80
C VAL A 135 -9.40 -2.74 -4.45
N VAL A 136 -9.02 -1.98 -3.43
CA VAL A 136 -8.80 -2.45 -2.06
C VAL A 136 -9.60 -1.57 -1.11
N GLU A 137 -10.34 -2.20 -0.21
CA GLU A 137 -11.06 -1.49 0.85
C GLU A 137 -10.24 -1.50 2.14
N ILE A 138 -10.17 -0.38 2.84
CA ILE A 138 -9.65 -0.31 4.21
C ILE A 138 -10.67 0.40 5.08
N LYS A 139 -11.22 -0.33 6.05
CA LYS A 139 -12.08 0.24 7.08
C LYS A 139 -11.27 0.52 8.35
N ILE A 140 -11.21 1.78 8.73
CA ILE A 140 -10.49 2.21 9.93
C ILE A 140 -11.27 1.77 11.18
N ARG A 141 -10.53 1.28 12.16
CA ARG A 141 -10.98 1.06 13.53
C ARG A 141 -10.20 2.00 14.45
N TYR A 142 -10.94 2.56 15.40
CA TYR A 142 -10.39 3.27 16.55
C TYR A 142 -10.83 2.50 17.79
N MET A 143 -10.05 2.61 18.87
CA MET A 143 -10.40 2.05 20.19
C MET A 143 -11.05 3.10 21.08
#